data_AF-V5IEK2-F1
#
_entry.id   AF-V5IEK2-F1
#
_cell.length_a   1.000
_cell.length_b   1.000
_cell.length_c   1.000
_cell.angle_alpha   90.00
_cell.angle_beta   90.00
_cell.angle_gamma   90.00
#
_symmetry.space_group_name_H-M   'P 1'
#
loop_
_entity.id
_entity.type
_entity.pdbx_description
1 polymer ?
#
loop_
_entity_poly.entity_id
_entity_poly.type
_entity_poly.pdbx_seq_one_letter_code
_entity_poly.pdbx_strand_id
1 'polypeptide(L)'
;GKNYDALSGHNGHVFAVKESTPGKQEKDCNLGILSGGWWFTKCNSANLNGRKSLISTLDKPGIIWIPVSESKAYEYTYSRVEMQIRDADFGFCTGSKKF
;
A
#
# COMPACT_ATOMS: atom_id res chain seq x y z
N GLY A 1 2.01 -2.48 16.03
CA GLY A 1 0.67 -2.63 16.63
C GLY A 1 -0.28 -3.11 15.57
N LYS A 2 -1.12 -4.12 15.85
CA LYS A 2 -2.00 -4.75 14.85
C LYS A 2 -3.09 -3.82 14.30
N ASN A 3 -3.43 -2.77 15.04
CA ASN A 3 -4.50 -1.82 14.67
C ASN A 3 -4.13 -0.93 13.47
N TYR A 4 -2.86 -0.87 13.07
CA TYR A 4 -2.40 -0.06 11.94
C TYR A 4 -1.85 -0.91 10.78
N ASP A 5 -2.23 -2.19 10.72
CA ASP A 5 -1.78 -3.08 9.65
C ASP A 5 -2.66 -2.93 8.40
N ALA A 6 -2.10 -2.31 7.36
CA ALA A 6 -2.72 -2.21 6.05
C ALA A 6 -2.00 -3.03 4.97
N LEU A 7 -0.89 -3.72 5.33
CA LEU A 7 0.00 -4.39 4.37
C LEU A 7 -0.16 -5.92 4.38
N SER A 8 -0.49 -6.53 5.51
CA SER A 8 -0.58 -8.00 5.58
C SER A 8 -1.62 -8.60 4.62
N GLY A 9 -2.68 -7.85 4.29
CA GLY A 9 -3.67 -8.26 3.30
C GLY A 9 -3.11 -8.42 1.88
N HIS A 10 -1.95 -7.83 1.61
CA HIS A 10 -1.25 -7.92 0.32
C HIS A 10 -0.30 -9.12 0.25
N ASN A 11 -0.08 -9.84 1.35
CA ASN A 11 0.83 -10.98 1.38
C ASN A 11 0.38 -12.10 0.41
N GLY A 12 1.32 -12.63 -0.37
CA GLY A 12 1.05 -13.67 -1.37
C GLY A 12 0.45 -13.17 -2.69
N HIS A 13 0.14 -11.88 -2.82
CA HIS A 13 -0.29 -11.30 -4.09
C HIS A 13 0.91 -11.05 -5.01
N VAL A 14 0.68 -11.15 -6.32
CA VAL A 14 1.72 -10.89 -7.33
C VAL A 14 1.84 -9.39 -7.54
N PHE A 15 3.07 -8.90 -7.69
CA PHE A 15 3.31 -7.51 -8.04
C PHE A 15 2.75 -7.22 -9.44
N ALA A 16 1.95 -6.18 -9.56
CA ALA A 16 1.40 -5.74 -10.84
C ALA A 16 1.55 -4.23 -10.99
N VAL A 17 1.57 -3.76 -12.23
CA VAL A 17 1.53 -2.34 -12.58
C VAL A 17 0.14 -2.02 -13.12
N LYS A 18 -0.48 -0.98 -12.57
CA LYS A 18 -1.81 -0.52 -12.95
C LYS A 18 -1.71 0.85 -13.59
N GLU A 19 -2.11 0.93 -14.85
CA GLU A 19 -2.03 2.16 -15.66
C GLU A 19 -3.44 2.69 -15.92
N SER A 20 -3.99 3.39 -14.92
CA SER A 20 -5.29 4.02 -15.06
C SER A 20 -5.20 5.28 -15.92
N THR A 21 -5.62 5.15 -17.17
CA THR A 21 -5.75 6.27 -18.12
C THR A 21 -7.20 6.75 -18.19
N PRO A 22 -7.46 8.00 -18.64
CA PRO A 22 -8.83 8.46 -18.88
C PRO A 22 -9.58 7.48 -19.80
N GLY A 23 -10.72 6.95 -19.33
CA GLY A 23 -11.54 5.99 -20.08
C GLY A 23 -11.16 4.50 -19.91
N LYS A 24 -10.00 4.19 -19.31
CA LYS A 24 -9.58 2.81 -18.97
C LYS A 24 -9.01 2.80 -17.55
N GLN A 25 -9.88 3.00 -16.57
CA GLN A 25 -9.51 3.01 -15.16
C GLN A 25 -9.59 1.59 -14.61
N GLU A 26 -8.49 1.11 -14.06
CA GLU A 26 -8.50 -0.10 -13.25
C GLU A 26 -8.89 0.30 -11.83
N LYS A 27 -9.90 -0.37 -11.28
CA LYS A 27 -10.47 -0.04 -9.98
C LYS A 27 -10.46 -1.24 -9.06
N ASP A 28 -10.37 -0.98 -7.76
CA ASP A 28 -10.56 -2.00 -6.74
C ASP A 28 -12.05 -2.21 -6.42
N CYS A 29 -12.34 -3.03 -5.41
CA CYS A 29 -13.72 -3.32 -4.98
C CYS A 29 -14.45 -2.09 -4.41
N ASN A 30 -13.73 -1.06 -3.99
CA ASN A 30 -14.27 0.19 -3.45
C ASN A 30 -14.37 1.28 -4.53
N LEU A 31 -14.22 0.92 -5.81
CA LEU A 31 -14.24 1.81 -6.97
C LEU A 31 -13.07 2.81 -7.01
N GLY A 32 -12.08 2.64 -6.15
CA GLY A 32 -10.89 3.48 -6.11
C GLY A 32 -9.98 3.18 -7.28
N ILE A 33 -9.56 4.22 -7.99
CA ILE A 33 -8.65 4.10 -9.13
C ILE A 33 -7.28 3.60 -8.65
N LEU A 34 -6.86 2.45 -9.19
CA LEU A 34 -5.53 1.89 -8.94
C LEU A 34 -4.49 2.57 -9.83
N SER A 35 -3.32 2.84 -9.27
CA SER A 35 -2.20 3.45 -9.98
C SER A 35 -0.87 2.96 -9.45
N GLY A 36 0.15 2.96 -10.31
CA GLY A 36 1.51 2.58 -9.95
C GLY A 36 1.71 1.06 -9.87
N GLY A 37 2.87 0.66 -9.34
CA GLY A 37 3.22 -0.74 -9.13
C GLY A 37 3.02 -1.15 -7.68
N TRP A 38 2.22 -2.17 -7.41
CA TRP A 38 1.96 -2.66 -6.07
C TRP A 38 1.57 -4.14 -6.08
N TRP A 39 1.58 -4.77 -4.90
CA TRP A 39 0.99 -6.10 -4.68
C TRP A 39 -0.53 -5.94 -4.51
N PHE A 40 -1.24 -5.63 -5.59
CA PHE A 40 -2.66 -5.29 -5.53
C PHE A 40 -3.54 -6.46 -5.07
N THR A 41 -4.56 -6.14 -4.27
CA THR A 41 -5.58 -7.07 -3.79
C THR A 41 -6.96 -6.63 -4.29
N LYS A 42 -8.00 -7.45 -4.09
CA LYS A 42 -9.36 -7.11 -4.51
C LYS A 42 -9.88 -5.82 -3.86
N CYS A 43 -9.54 -5.59 -2.60
CA CYS A 43 -9.91 -4.42 -1.81
C CYS A 43 -8.63 -3.82 -1.24
N ASN A 44 -8.09 -2.83 -1.94
CA ASN A 44 -6.69 -2.46 -1.78
C ASN A 44 -6.51 -1.52 -0.57
N SER A 45 -5.89 -2.01 0.51
CA SER A 45 -5.75 -1.26 1.77
C SER A 45 -4.49 -0.41 1.87
N ALA A 46 -3.44 -0.73 1.11
CA ALA A 46 -2.22 0.08 1.05
C ALA A 46 -1.79 0.27 -0.40
N ASN A 47 -1.22 1.43 -0.71
CA ASN A 47 -0.51 1.66 -1.97
C ASN A 47 0.43 2.86 -1.78
N LEU A 48 1.68 2.57 -1.36
CA LEU A 48 2.69 3.62 -1.18
C LEU A 48 3.21 4.17 -2.52
N ASN A 49 3.00 3.41 -3.61
CA ASN A 49 3.32 3.80 -4.97
C ASN A 49 2.13 4.43 -5.71
N GLY A 50 1.07 4.80 -4.97
CA GLY A 50 -0.07 5.52 -5.51
C GLY A 50 0.29 6.93 -5.95
N ARG A 51 -0.63 7.57 -6.68
CA ARG A 51 -0.43 8.93 -7.19
C ARG A 51 -0.12 9.91 -6.06
N LYS A 52 0.95 10.69 -6.21
CA LYS A 52 1.23 11.84 -5.35
C LYS A 52 0.19 12.95 -5.60
N SER A 53 -0.64 13.22 -4.61
CA SER A 53 -1.71 14.22 -4.69
C SER A 53 -1.86 14.97 -3.37
N LEU A 54 -2.27 16.23 -3.45
CA LEU A 54 -2.65 17.05 -2.29
C LEU A 54 -4.07 16.74 -1.80
N ILE A 55 -4.82 15.94 -2.56
CA ILE A 55 -6.18 15.51 -2.25
C ILE A 55 -6.25 14.01 -2.53
N SER A 56 -6.72 13.25 -1.55
CA SER A 56 -7.02 11.83 -1.68
C SER A 56 -8.50 11.63 -1.38
N THR A 57 -9.18 10.84 -2.19
CA THR A 57 -10.57 10.44 -1.97
C THR A 57 -10.73 8.96 -2.24
N LEU A 58 -11.87 8.39 -1.86
CA LEU A 58 -12.18 6.99 -2.17
C LEU A 58 -12.07 6.68 -3.67
N ASP A 59 -12.64 7.55 -4.53
CA ASP A 59 -12.66 7.34 -5.98
C ASP A 59 -11.30 7.63 -6.65
N LYS A 60 -10.53 8.54 -6.07
CA LYS A 60 -9.23 8.99 -6.58
C LYS A 60 -8.19 8.89 -5.47
N PRO A 61 -7.85 7.67 -5.03
CA PRO A 61 -6.91 7.49 -3.93
C PRO A 61 -5.53 7.98 -4.36
N GLY A 62 -4.88 8.71 -3.45
CA GLY A 62 -3.48 9.06 -3.59
C GLY A 62 -2.58 7.94 -3.09
N ILE A 63 -1.56 8.30 -2.32
CA ILE A 63 -0.85 7.36 -1.46
C ILE A 63 -1.78 6.99 -0.31
N ILE A 64 -2.02 5.69 -0.09
CA ILE A 64 -2.95 5.21 0.94
C ILE A 64 -2.32 4.21 1.89
N TRP A 65 -2.74 4.27 3.15
CA TRP A 65 -2.50 3.27 4.20
C TRP A 65 -3.73 3.19 5.10
N ILE A 66 -4.53 2.14 4.94
CA ILE A 66 -5.91 2.09 5.42
C ILE A 66 -6.05 0.94 6.40
N PRO A 67 -5.93 1.23 7.71
CA PRO A 67 -6.12 0.21 8.71
C PRO A 67 -7.60 -0.12 8.88
N VAL A 68 -7.88 -1.36 9.27
CA VAL A 68 -9.25 -1.89 9.48
C VAL A 68 -10.06 -1.03 10.46
N SER A 69 -9.39 -0.38 11.42
CA SER A 69 -10.05 0.45 12.44
C SER A 69 -10.38 1.88 11.97
N GLU A 70 -9.99 2.30 10.76
CA GLU A 70 -10.06 3.71 10.36
C GLU A 70 -10.52 3.91 8.92
N SER A 71 -11.84 3.90 8.70
CA SER A 71 -12.44 4.08 7.38
C SER A 71 -12.12 5.42 6.71
N LYS A 72 -11.78 6.46 7.49
CA LYS A 72 -11.41 7.80 6.98
C LYS A 72 -9.99 7.88 6.43
N ALA A 73 -9.17 6.84 6.59
CA ALA A 73 -7.77 6.86 6.16
C ALA A 73 -7.59 7.03 4.63
N TYR A 74 -8.62 6.76 3.81
CA TYR A 74 -8.62 7.06 2.37
C TYR A 74 -8.40 8.56 2.07
N GLU A 75 -8.78 9.45 2.98
CA GLU A 75 -8.70 10.90 2.78
C GLU A 75 -7.36 11.49 3.25
N TYR A 76 -6.52 10.68 3.90
CA TYR A 76 -5.23 11.12 4.39
C TYR A 76 -4.27 11.39 3.25
N THR A 77 -3.50 12.47 3.40
CA THR A 77 -2.50 12.88 2.41
C THR A 77 -1.10 12.72 3.00
N TYR A 78 -0.28 11.93 2.31
CA TYR A 78 1.09 11.68 2.75
C TYR A 78 2.07 12.58 1.99
N SER A 79 2.76 13.46 2.72
CA SER A 79 3.80 14.34 2.16
C SER A 79 5.11 13.59 1.88
N ARG A 80 5.40 12.52 2.62
CA ARG A 80 6.53 11.61 2.42
C ARG A 80 6.16 10.22 2.94
N VAL A 81 6.60 9.18 2.24
CA VAL A 81 6.54 7.79 2.69
C VAL A 81 7.86 7.12 2.35
N GLU A 82 8.28 6.19 3.21
CA GLU A 82 9.49 5.39 3.00
C GLU A 82 9.22 3.96 3.42
N MET A 83 9.67 3.01 2.59
CA MET A 83 9.73 1.59 2.94
C MET A 83 11.20 1.24 3.15
N GLN A 84 11.51 0.69 4.30
CA GLN A 84 12.87 0.31 4.67
C GLN A 84 12.84 -1.13 5.21
N ILE A 85 13.89 -1.88 4.93
CA ILE A 85 14.08 -3.24 5.43
C ILE A 85 15.30 -3.28 6.33
N ARG A 86 15.30 -4.25 7.23
CA ARG A 86 16.42 -4.55 8.11
C ARG A 86 16.41 -6.03 8.44
N ASP A 87 17.59 -6.59 8.71
CA ASP A 87 17.71 -7.97 9.16
C ASP A 87 16.88 -8.18 10.43
N ALA A 88 16.21 -9.33 10.50
CA ALA A 88 15.36 -9.68 11.63
C ALA A 88 16.16 -9.86 12.94
N ASP A 89 17.46 -10.18 12.82
CA ASP A 89 18.42 -10.39 13.92
C ASP A 89 19.35 -9.17 14.14
N PHE A 90 19.00 -8.00 13.60
CA PHE A 90 19.78 -6.78 13.78
C PHE A 90 19.97 -6.42 15.26
N GLY A 91 21.22 -6.30 15.69
CA GLY A 91 21.62 -6.01 17.07
C GLY A 91 21.96 -7.25 17.92
N PHE A 92 21.82 -8.47 17.39
CA PHE A 92 22.13 -9.71 18.12
C PHE A 92 23.42 -10.44 17.65
N CYS A 93 24.15 -9.90 16.66
CA CYS A 93 25.42 -10.40 16.11
C CYS A 93 25.37 -11.74 15.34
N THR A 94 26.10 -11.75 14.21
CA THR A 94 26.46 -12.86 13.31
C THR A 94 25.29 -13.57 12.64
N GLY A 95 25.02 -13.19 11.39
CA GLY A 95 24.09 -13.90 10.52
C GLY A 95 24.26 -15.41 10.68
N SER A 96 23.14 -16.08 10.93
CA SER A 96 23.12 -17.52 11.12
C SER A 96 23.76 -18.14 9.89
N LYS A 97 24.95 -18.74 10.05
CA LYS A 97 25.46 -19.68 9.04
C LYS A 97 24.39 -20.77 8.93
N LYS A 98 23.59 -20.71 7.88
CA LYS A 98 22.77 -21.84 7.48
C LYS A 98 23.76 -22.96 7.14
N PHE A 99 23.73 -24.02 7.95
CA PHE A 99 24.40 -25.29 7.67
C PHE A 99 23.78 -25.95 6.44
#